data_AF-A0A3C1S288-F1
#
_entry.id   AF-A0A3C1S288-F1
#
_cell.length_a   1.000
_cell.length_b   1.000
_cell.length_c   1.000
_cell.angle_alpha   90.00
_cell.angle_beta   90.00
_cell.angle_gamma   90.00
#
_symmetry.space_group_name_H-M   'P 1'
#
loop_
_entity.id
_entity.type
_entity.pdbx_description
1 polymer ?
#
loop_
_entity_poly.entity_id
_entity_poly.type
_entity_poly.pdbx_seq_one_letter_code
_entity_poly.pdbx_strand_id
1 'polypeptide(L)'
;METERVPLTILSNLLHDEVYTRKVLPFIRDEYFEERTDRVVFQQIAEYVKAYDGLPSKEVLHIEAEKRDDLTQDEFSLVEKLIDALHESTSERAWAEDTTESWCKERAIYLALMKSIQIADGQDEKHSNDAIPEILKDALAVGFDQHVGHDYIDDSEGRYEYYHRKENKIEFDLEMFNKITAGGVSNKTLNIALAGTGVGKSLFMCHYAASVLLQGKNV
;
A
#
# COMPACT_ATOMS: atom_id res chain seq x y z
N MET A 1 -17.30 -9.80 -26.22
CA MET A 1 -15.91 -9.98 -25.78
C MET A 1 -16.00 -10.22 -24.30
N GLU A 2 -15.94 -11.48 -23.90
CA GLU A 2 -16.05 -11.89 -22.50
C GLU A 2 -14.92 -11.21 -21.74
N THR A 3 -15.28 -10.40 -20.75
CA THR A 3 -14.34 -9.82 -19.80
C THR A 3 -13.70 -10.99 -19.06
N GLU A 4 -12.51 -11.39 -19.50
CA GLU A 4 -11.69 -12.36 -18.78
C GLU A 4 -11.60 -11.87 -17.32
N ARG A 5 -12.04 -12.71 -16.38
CA ARG A 5 -12.11 -12.33 -14.97
C ARG A 5 -10.68 -12.04 -14.52
N VAL A 6 -10.35 -10.78 -14.22
CA VAL A 6 -9.05 -10.37 -13.66
C VAL A 6 -8.56 -11.33 -12.53
N PRO A 7 -9.42 -11.80 -11.61
CA PRO A 7 -9.07 -12.86 -10.66
C PRO A 7 -8.46 -14.13 -11.27
N LEU A 8 -9.01 -14.62 -12.38
CA LEU A 8 -8.53 -15.83 -13.05
C LEU A 8 -7.13 -15.58 -13.65
N THR A 9 -6.92 -14.42 -14.26
CA THR A 9 -5.61 -14.01 -14.78
C THR A 9 -4.58 -13.92 -13.66
N ILE A 10 -4.96 -13.36 -12.50
CA ILE A 10 -4.10 -13.30 -11.31
C ILE A 10 -3.73 -14.70 -10.85
N LEU A 11 -4.70 -15.58 -10.63
CA LEU A 11 -4.47 -16.96 -10.17
C LEU A 11 -3.63 -17.78 -11.16
N SER A 12 -3.86 -17.59 -12.46
CA SER A 12 -3.08 -18.22 -13.52
C SER A 12 -1.60 -17.78 -13.48
N ASN A 13 -1.33 -16.49 -13.38
CA ASN A 13 0.04 -15.98 -13.28
C ASN A 13 0.72 -16.38 -11.97
N LEU A 14 -0.02 -16.44 -10.86
CA LEU A 14 0.48 -16.94 -9.57
C LEU A 14 0.89 -18.41 -9.61
N LEU A 15 0.36 -19.20 -10.55
CA LEU A 15 0.66 -20.63 -10.68
C LEU A 15 1.83 -20.90 -11.64
N HIS A 16 2.05 -20.04 -12.63
CA HIS A 16 2.97 -20.32 -13.75
C HIS A 16 4.19 -19.37 -13.83
N ASP A 17 4.15 -18.19 -13.20
CA ASP A 17 5.26 -17.22 -13.24
C ASP A 17 5.82 -16.94 -11.83
N GLU A 18 7.02 -17.46 -11.57
CA GLU A 18 7.70 -17.34 -10.28
C GLU A 18 8.08 -15.89 -9.96
N VAL A 19 8.52 -15.13 -10.98
CA VAL A 19 8.96 -13.75 -10.82
C VAL A 19 7.77 -12.86 -10.47
N TYR A 20 6.68 -13.03 -11.21
CA TYR A 20 5.41 -12.37 -10.94
C TYR A 20 4.91 -12.70 -9.53
N THR A 21 4.90 -13.98 -9.16
CA THR A 21 4.42 -14.46 -7.86
C THR A 21 5.21 -13.83 -6.71
N ARG A 22 6.54 -13.85 -6.78
CA ARG A 22 7.39 -13.25 -5.74
C ARG A 22 7.16 -11.76 -5.58
N LYS A 23 6.91 -11.04 -6.67
CA LYS A 23 6.67 -9.59 -6.64
C LYS A 23 5.28 -9.26 -6.09
N VAL A 24 4.24 -9.95 -6.55
CA VAL A 24 2.85 -9.54 -6.35
C VAL A 24 2.20 -10.17 -5.12
N LEU A 25 2.57 -11.42 -4.77
CA LEU A 25 1.96 -12.17 -3.67
C LEU A 25 1.91 -11.43 -2.32
N PRO A 26 2.93 -10.65 -1.90
CA PRO A 26 2.89 -9.91 -0.63
C PRO A 26 1.78 -8.86 -0.52
N PHE A 27 1.25 -8.41 -1.66
CA PHE A 27 0.27 -7.33 -1.73
C PHE A 27 -1.17 -7.82 -1.90
N ILE A 28 -1.37 -9.06 -2.34
CA ILE A 28 -2.70 -9.63 -2.50
C ILE A 28 -3.22 -10.13 -1.14
N ARG A 29 -4.43 -9.71 -0.77
CA ARG A 29 -5.17 -10.26 0.36
C ARG A 29 -6.26 -11.19 -0.14
N ASP A 30 -6.54 -12.25 0.61
CA ASP A 30 -7.60 -13.20 0.30
C ASP A 30 -8.97 -12.50 0.21
N GLU A 31 -9.24 -11.53 1.08
CA GLU A 31 -10.46 -10.72 1.07
C GLU A 31 -10.71 -9.97 -0.26
N TYR A 32 -9.68 -9.75 -1.09
CA TYR A 32 -9.81 -9.07 -2.37
C TYR A 32 -10.62 -9.87 -3.37
N PHE A 33 -10.52 -11.20 -3.33
CA PHE A 33 -11.35 -12.08 -4.16
C PHE A 33 -12.78 -12.04 -3.66
N GLU A 34 -13.77 -11.89 -4.53
CA GLU A 34 -15.18 -11.88 -4.12
C GLU A 34 -15.74 -13.30 -3.97
N GLU A 35 -15.43 -14.15 -4.95
CA GLU A 35 -15.84 -15.54 -4.98
C GLU A 35 -15.06 -16.37 -3.97
N ARG A 36 -15.77 -17.20 -3.21
CA ARG A 36 -15.14 -18.08 -2.22
C ARG A 36 -14.22 -19.11 -2.88
N THR A 37 -14.56 -19.58 -4.07
CA THR A 37 -13.72 -20.52 -4.84
C THR A 37 -12.35 -19.93 -5.15
N ASP A 38 -12.32 -18.67 -5.59
CA ASP A 38 -11.09 -17.96 -5.95
C ASP A 38 -10.23 -17.71 -4.69
N ARG A 39 -10.86 -17.36 -3.56
CA ARG A 39 -10.19 -17.22 -2.25
C ARG A 39 -9.50 -18.50 -1.84
N VAL A 40 -10.18 -19.63 -1.95
CA VAL A 40 -9.66 -20.94 -1.53
C VAL A 40 -8.42 -21.30 -2.36
N VAL A 41 -8.50 -21.16 -3.69
CA VAL A 41 -7.36 -21.42 -4.57
C VAL A 41 -6.19 -20.45 -4.29
N PHE A 42 -6.47 -19.16 -4.09
CA PHE A 42 -5.45 -18.18 -3.71
C PHE A 42 -4.75 -18.57 -2.39
N GLN A 43 -5.52 -18.91 -1.36
CA GLN A 43 -4.99 -19.30 -0.05
C GLN A 43 -4.04 -20.51 -0.17
N GLN A 44 -4.44 -21.53 -0.94
CA GLN A 44 -3.60 -22.71 -1.17
C GLN A 44 -2.29 -22.35 -1.87
N ILE A 45 -2.35 -21.51 -2.90
CA ILE A 45 -1.15 -21.05 -3.61
C ILE A 45 -0.24 -20.26 -2.64
N ALA A 46 -0.81 -19.30 -1.90
CA ALA A 46 -0.07 -18.45 -0.99
C ALA A 46 0.60 -19.24 0.14
N GLU A 47 -0.12 -20.20 0.74
CA GLU A 47 0.40 -21.07 1.79
C GLU A 47 1.51 -21.99 1.28
N TYR A 48 1.34 -22.56 0.09
CA TYR A 48 2.35 -23.40 -0.54
C TYR A 48 3.63 -22.62 -0.85
N VAL A 49 3.50 -21.45 -1.51
CA VAL A 49 4.65 -20.58 -1.82
C VAL A 49 5.38 -20.17 -0.54
N LYS A 50 4.64 -19.84 0.52
CA LYS A 50 5.23 -19.49 1.82
C LYS A 50 5.95 -20.66 2.50
N ALA A 51 5.44 -21.88 2.35
CA ALA A 51 5.99 -23.07 3.00
C ALA A 51 7.19 -23.67 2.25
N TYR A 52 7.18 -23.61 0.91
CA TYR A 52 8.12 -24.34 0.06
C TYR A 52 8.99 -23.43 -0.84
N ASP A 53 8.79 -22.11 -0.81
CA ASP A 53 9.52 -21.12 -1.64
C ASP A 53 9.52 -21.48 -3.13
N GLY A 54 8.38 -21.99 -3.62
CA GLY A 54 8.21 -22.43 -5.00
C GLY A 54 6.75 -22.48 -5.41
N LEU A 55 6.50 -22.62 -6.71
CA LEU A 55 5.14 -22.67 -7.26
C LEU A 55 4.52 -24.06 -7.03
N PRO A 56 3.25 -24.15 -6.61
CA PRO A 56 2.55 -25.43 -6.54
C PRO A 56 2.28 -25.97 -7.95
N SER A 57 2.16 -27.28 -8.09
CA SER A 57 1.57 -27.88 -9.28
C SER A 57 0.05 -27.99 -9.14
N LYS A 58 -0.68 -28.21 -10.23
CA LYS A 58 -2.14 -28.43 -10.17
C LYS A 58 -2.50 -29.63 -9.30
N GLU A 59 -1.70 -30.70 -9.35
CA GLU A 59 -1.90 -31.89 -8.52
C GLU A 59 -1.76 -31.57 -7.03
N VAL A 60 -0.81 -30.70 -6.67
CA VAL A 60 -0.66 -30.22 -5.30
C VAL A 60 -1.90 -29.45 -4.87
N LEU A 61 -2.41 -28.54 -5.70
CA LEU A 61 -3.62 -27.77 -5.38
C LEU A 61 -4.85 -28.67 -5.19
N HIS A 62 -5.02 -29.68 -6.05
CA HIS A 62 -6.09 -30.68 -5.89
C HIS A 62 -5.97 -31.44 -4.57
N ILE A 63 -4.76 -31.90 -4.21
CA ILE A 63 -4.52 -32.59 -2.93
C ILE A 63 -4.80 -31.67 -1.72
N GLU A 64 -4.38 -30.40 -1.79
CA GLU A 64 -4.66 -29.44 -0.71
C GLU A 64 -6.15 -29.05 -0.65
N ALA A 65 -6.90 -29.15 -1.76
CA ALA A 65 -8.35 -28.95 -1.76
C ALA A 65 -9.09 -30.11 -1.09
N GLU A 66 -8.65 -31.35 -1.31
CA GLU A 66 -9.24 -32.55 -0.68
C GLU A 66 -9.08 -32.57 0.84
N LYS A 67 -8.00 -31.97 1.37
CA LYS A 67 -7.74 -31.91 2.82
C LYS A 67 -8.60 -30.89 3.55
N ARG A 68 -9.35 -30.04 2.83
CA ARG A 68 -10.18 -28.98 3.44
C ARG A 68 -11.54 -29.53 3.87
N ASP A 69 -11.84 -29.42 5.16
CA ASP A 69 -13.12 -29.82 5.73
C ASP A 69 -14.20 -28.72 5.65
N ASP A 70 -13.84 -27.51 5.22
CA ASP A 70 -14.71 -26.33 5.21
C ASP A 70 -15.50 -26.11 3.90
N LEU A 71 -15.30 -26.99 2.91
CA LEU A 71 -15.91 -26.91 1.58
C LEU A 71 -17.15 -27.80 1.49
N THR A 72 -18.23 -27.26 0.92
CA THR A 72 -19.35 -28.08 0.47
C THR A 72 -18.97 -28.88 -0.79
N GLN A 73 -19.73 -29.94 -1.10
CA GLN A 73 -19.48 -30.76 -2.29
C GLN A 73 -19.54 -29.94 -3.60
N ASP A 74 -20.46 -28.97 -3.67
CA ASP A 74 -20.59 -28.09 -4.83
C ASP A 74 -19.41 -27.11 -4.94
N GLU A 75 -18.98 -26.50 -3.83
CA GLU A 75 -17.81 -25.62 -3.79
C GLU A 75 -16.54 -26.37 -4.18
N PHE A 76 -16.36 -27.59 -3.68
CA PHE A 76 -15.23 -28.45 -4.01
C PHE A 76 -15.16 -28.73 -5.53
N SER A 77 -16.28 -29.13 -6.16
CA SER A 77 -16.32 -29.35 -7.60
C SER A 77 -16.03 -28.09 -8.42
N LEU A 78 -16.42 -26.92 -7.92
CA LEU A 78 -16.10 -25.64 -8.58
C LEU A 78 -14.62 -25.27 -8.43
N VAL A 79 -14.02 -25.54 -7.27
CA VAL A 79 -12.59 -25.35 -7.02
C VAL A 79 -11.76 -26.25 -7.94
N GLU A 80 -12.11 -27.54 -8.07
CA GLU A 80 -11.43 -28.45 -9.01
C GLU A 80 -11.48 -27.93 -10.44
N LYS A 81 -12.66 -27.51 -10.91
CA LYS A 81 -12.83 -26.92 -12.25
C LYS A 81 -12.02 -25.64 -12.42
N LEU A 82 -11.93 -24.82 -11.38
CA LEU A 82 -11.14 -23.60 -11.40
C LEU A 82 -9.65 -23.92 -11.54
N ILE A 83 -9.12 -24.85 -10.73
CA ILE A 83 -7.72 -25.32 -10.80
C ILE A 83 -7.40 -25.85 -12.20
N ASP A 84 -8.30 -26.65 -12.77
CA ASP A 84 -8.12 -27.20 -14.11
C ASP A 84 -8.12 -26.10 -15.19
N ALA A 85 -8.97 -25.08 -15.02
CA ALA A 85 -9.04 -23.93 -15.91
C ALA A 85 -7.83 -22.99 -15.82
N LEU A 86 -6.99 -23.05 -14.77
CA LEU A 86 -5.77 -22.26 -14.68
C LEU A 86 -4.75 -22.75 -15.72
N HIS A 87 -4.59 -22.04 -16.82
CA HIS A 87 -3.59 -22.33 -17.84
C HIS A 87 -2.52 -21.25 -17.83
N GLU A 88 -1.36 -21.53 -18.42
CA GLU A 88 -0.31 -20.55 -18.59
C GLU A 88 -0.85 -19.35 -19.38
N SER A 89 -0.76 -18.16 -18.78
CA SER A 89 -1.21 -16.93 -19.43
C SER A 89 -0.21 -16.53 -20.50
N THR A 90 -0.70 -16.11 -21.66
CA THR A 90 0.14 -15.49 -22.71
C THR A 90 0.31 -13.98 -22.51
N SER A 91 -0.27 -13.43 -21.45
CA SER A 91 -0.19 -12.02 -21.11
C SER A 91 1.24 -11.61 -20.79
N GLU A 92 1.60 -10.39 -21.20
CA GLU A 92 2.89 -9.80 -20.84
C GLU A 92 2.97 -9.58 -19.32
N ARG A 93 4.07 -9.98 -18.69
CA ARG A 93 4.27 -9.87 -17.24
C ARG A 93 4.02 -8.45 -16.73
N ALA A 94 4.57 -7.43 -17.40
CA ALA A 94 4.40 -6.04 -17.00
C ALA A 94 2.92 -5.64 -16.96
N TRP A 95 2.15 -6.02 -17.99
CA TRP A 95 0.72 -5.78 -18.03
C TRP A 95 -0.03 -6.53 -16.91
N ALA A 96 0.36 -7.78 -16.62
CA ALA A 96 -0.24 -8.57 -15.55
C ALA A 96 0.03 -7.94 -14.18
N GLU A 97 1.24 -7.44 -13.93
CA GLU A 97 1.62 -6.73 -12.70
C GLU A 97 0.80 -5.45 -12.54
N ASP A 98 0.75 -4.59 -13.56
CA ASP A 98 0.01 -3.33 -13.54
C ASP A 98 -1.50 -3.56 -13.33
N THR A 99 -2.06 -4.54 -14.03
CA THR A 99 -3.48 -4.91 -13.91
C THR A 99 -3.80 -5.41 -12.51
N THR A 100 -2.89 -6.20 -11.91
CA THR A 100 -3.09 -6.75 -10.57
C THR A 100 -2.94 -5.69 -9.49
N GLU A 101 -2.04 -4.72 -9.69
CA GLU A 101 -1.92 -3.57 -8.80
C GLU A 101 -3.21 -2.74 -8.81
N SER A 102 -3.72 -2.41 -10.01
CA SER A 102 -4.96 -1.66 -10.16
C SER A 102 -6.13 -2.39 -9.49
N TRP A 103 -6.23 -3.70 -9.71
CA TRP A 103 -7.26 -4.53 -9.09
C TRP A 103 -7.15 -4.55 -7.56
N CYS A 104 -5.94 -4.72 -7.01
CA CYS A 104 -5.74 -4.69 -5.55
C CYS A 104 -6.13 -3.34 -4.95
N LYS A 105 -5.77 -2.22 -5.60
CA LYS A 105 -6.15 -0.86 -5.19
C LYS A 105 -7.66 -0.69 -5.15
N GLU A 106 -8.34 -1.06 -6.22
CA GLU A 106 -9.80 -0.96 -6.32
C GLU A 106 -10.49 -1.80 -5.25
N ARG A 107 -10.03 -3.04 -5.02
CA ARG A 107 -10.58 -3.92 -3.99
C ARG A 107 -10.31 -3.41 -2.57
N ALA A 108 -9.12 -2.90 -2.30
CA ALA A 108 -8.79 -2.31 -1.00
C ALA A 108 -9.70 -1.12 -0.67
N ILE A 109 -9.90 -0.21 -1.63
CA ILE A 109 -10.81 0.94 -1.48
C ILE A 109 -12.24 0.47 -1.27
N TYR A 110 -12.73 -0.47 -2.08
CA TYR A 110 -14.09 -1.01 -1.96
C TYR A 110 -14.33 -1.61 -0.57
N LEU A 111 -13.45 -2.48 -0.10
CA LEU A 111 -13.58 -3.11 1.22
C LEU A 111 -13.50 -2.09 2.36
N ALA A 112 -12.62 -1.09 2.25
CA ALA A 112 -12.50 -0.02 3.22
C ALA A 112 -13.76 0.84 3.31
N LEU A 113 -14.40 1.13 2.17
CA LEU A 113 -15.69 1.84 2.13
C LEU A 113 -16.79 1.02 2.77
N MET A 114 -16.90 -0.28 2.43
CA MET A 114 -17.90 -1.16 3.04
C MET A 114 -17.73 -1.27 4.56
N LYS A 115 -16.49 -1.41 5.02
CA LYS A 115 -16.16 -1.41 6.45
C LYS A 115 -16.50 -0.08 7.12
N SER A 116 -16.25 1.04 6.45
CA SER A 116 -16.58 2.37 6.97
C SER A 116 -18.09 2.57 7.13
N ILE A 117 -18.90 2.05 6.20
CA ILE A 117 -20.37 2.04 6.32
C ILE A 117 -20.81 1.21 7.53
N GLN A 118 -20.26 0.02 7.71
CA GLN A 118 -20.58 -0.85 8.85
C GLN A 118 -20.26 -0.19 10.20
N ILE A 119 -19.13 0.52 10.28
CA ILE A 119 -18.75 1.29 11.48
C ILE A 119 -19.72 2.45 11.71
N ALA A 120 -20.05 3.22 10.66
CA ALA A 120 -20.96 4.36 10.76
C ALA A 120 -22.39 3.95 11.18
N ASP A 121 -22.85 2.79 10.72
CA ASP A 121 -24.15 2.21 11.09
C ASP A 121 -24.14 1.54 12.47
N GLY A 122 -23.00 1.50 13.18
CA GLY A 122 -22.86 0.89 14.49
C GLY A 122 -22.94 -0.64 14.48
N GLN A 123 -22.68 -1.27 13.32
CA GLN A 123 -22.66 -2.73 13.16
C GLN A 123 -21.30 -3.34 13.52
N ASP A 124 -20.27 -2.52 13.73
CA ASP A 124 -18.95 -2.93 14.19
C ASP A 124 -18.78 -2.60 15.69
N GLU A 125 -18.79 -3.63 16.53
CA GLU A 125 -18.62 -3.48 17.99
C GLU A 125 -17.17 -3.15 18.41
N LYS A 126 -16.20 -3.29 17.50
CA LYS A 126 -14.77 -3.18 17.80
C LYS A 126 -14.19 -1.82 17.44
N HIS A 127 -14.77 -1.10 16.49
CA HIS A 127 -14.21 0.14 15.96
C HIS A 127 -15.15 1.34 16.18
N SER A 128 -14.59 2.46 16.63
CA SER A 128 -15.26 3.77 16.68
C SER A 128 -15.26 4.42 15.28
N ASN A 129 -16.18 5.37 15.06
CA ASN A 129 -16.17 6.27 13.89
C ASN A 129 -14.81 6.95 13.66
N ASP A 130 -14.02 7.17 14.71
CA ASP A 130 -12.68 7.75 14.61
C ASP A 130 -11.68 6.86 13.85
N ALA A 131 -11.99 5.58 13.62
CA ALA A 131 -11.14 4.65 12.87
C ALA A 131 -11.31 4.78 11.35
N ILE A 132 -12.40 5.38 10.86
CA ILE A 132 -12.71 5.48 9.43
C ILE A 132 -11.60 6.20 8.63
N PRO A 133 -11.05 7.35 9.09
CA PRO A 133 -9.98 8.03 8.36
C PRO A 133 -8.71 7.16 8.18
N GLU A 134 -8.31 6.41 9.21
CA GLU A 134 -7.13 5.53 9.12
C GLU A 134 -7.41 4.33 8.21
N ILE A 135 -8.60 3.73 8.25
CA ILE A 135 -8.99 2.63 7.34
C ILE A 135 -8.91 3.06 5.87
N LEU A 136 -9.43 4.24 5.55
CA LEU A 136 -9.38 4.77 4.18
C LEU A 136 -7.95 5.13 3.77
N LYS A 137 -7.15 5.70 4.68
CA LYS A 137 -5.74 6.01 4.44
C LYS A 137 -4.91 4.75 4.17
N ASP A 138 -5.12 3.68 4.92
CA ASP A 138 -4.46 2.39 4.71
C ASP A 138 -4.83 1.79 3.35
N ALA A 139 -6.09 1.90 2.93
CA ALA A 139 -6.54 1.44 1.62
C ALA A 139 -5.93 2.24 0.47
N LEU A 140 -5.82 3.57 0.62
CA LEU A 140 -5.17 4.45 -0.36
C LEU A 140 -3.66 4.21 -0.46
N ALA A 141 -3.04 3.67 0.59
CA ALA A 141 -1.61 3.36 0.61
C ALA A 141 -1.26 2.05 -0.12
N VAL A 142 -2.25 1.26 -0.57
CA VAL A 142 -1.99 0.03 -1.32
C VAL A 142 -1.39 0.37 -2.68
N GLY A 143 -0.22 -0.19 -2.97
CA GLY A 143 0.48 -0.06 -4.24
C GLY A 143 1.71 -0.97 -4.27
N PHE A 144 2.14 -1.35 -5.47
CA PHE A 144 3.31 -2.21 -5.67
C PHE A 144 4.60 -1.40 -5.82
N ASP A 145 4.47 -0.06 -5.75
CA ASP A 145 5.59 0.85 -5.83
C ASP A 145 6.54 0.65 -4.63
N GLN A 146 7.69 0.05 -4.92
CA GLN A 146 8.79 -0.12 -3.99
C GLN A 146 9.79 1.05 -4.01
N HIS A 147 9.52 2.15 -4.74
CA HIS A 147 10.33 3.37 -4.67
C HIS A 147 10.15 4.07 -3.31
N VAL A 148 10.59 3.40 -2.26
CA VAL A 148 10.75 3.95 -0.92
C VAL A 148 12.14 4.57 -0.88
N GLY A 149 12.22 5.86 -1.21
CA GLY A 149 13.46 6.63 -1.17
C GLY A 149 13.98 6.99 -2.55
N HIS A 150 15.30 7.20 -2.66
CA HIS A 150 15.96 7.57 -3.90
C HIS A 150 16.77 6.40 -4.43
N ASP A 151 16.59 6.05 -5.70
CA ASP A 151 17.59 5.26 -6.41
C ASP A 151 18.79 6.18 -6.70
N TYR A 152 19.93 5.92 -6.05
CA TYR A 152 21.07 6.83 -6.13
C TYR A 152 21.65 6.97 -7.55
N ILE A 153 21.44 5.99 -8.42
CA ILE A 153 21.95 5.99 -9.78
C ILE A 153 20.90 6.62 -10.71
N ASP A 154 19.67 6.14 -10.64
CA ASP A 154 18.61 6.57 -11.55
C ASP A 154 18.07 7.97 -11.21
N ASP A 155 18.08 8.39 -9.93
CA ASP A 155 17.68 9.75 -9.51
C ASP A 155 18.83 10.77 -9.55
N SER A 156 20.00 10.43 -10.09
CA SER A 156 21.20 11.28 -10.02
C SER A 156 20.98 12.70 -10.59
N GLU A 157 20.24 12.82 -11.70
CA GLU A 157 19.92 14.09 -12.34
C GLU A 157 18.94 14.91 -11.49
N GLY A 158 17.84 14.30 -11.02
CA GLY A 158 16.87 14.98 -10.15
C GLY A 158 17.48 15.46 -8.82
N ARG A 159 18.45 14.72 -8.27
CA ARG A 159 19.22 15.13 -7.09
C ARG A 159 20.16 16.29 -7.39
N TYR A 160 20.85 16.26 -8.54
CA TYR A 160 21.70 17.36 -8.97
C TYR A 160 20.89 18.65 -9.10
N GLU A 161 19.73 18.59 -9.74
CA GLU A 161 18.82 19.73 -9.85
C GLU A 161 18.33 20.20 -8.47
N TYR A 162 17.95 19.28 -7.58
CA TYR A 162 17.50 19.60 -6.23
C TYR A 162 18.56 20.36 -5.42
N TYR A 163 19.82 19.91 -5.44
CA TYR A 163 20.92 20.59 -4.72
C TYR A 163 21.27 21.97 -5.29
N HIS A 164 21.02 22.20 -6.57
CA HIS A 164 21.28 23.50 -7.23
C HIS A 164 20.06 24.42 -7.22
N ARG A 165 18.89 23.93 -6.78
CA ARG A 165 17.69 24.74 -6.63
C ARG A 165 17.85 25.67 -5.43
N LYS A 166 17.56 26.97 -5.64
CA LYS A 166 17.38 27.90 -4.52
C LYS A 166 16.13 27.49 -3.73
N GLU A 167 16.32 26.93 -2.55
CA GLU A 167 15.21 26.60 -1.66
C GLU A 167 14.52 27.86 -1.13
N ASN A 168 13.19 27.83 -1.15
CA ASN A 168 12.37 28.81 -0.46
C ASN A 168 12.33 28.45 1.03
N LYS A 169 13.09 29.18 1.84
CA LYS A 169 13.11 29.03 3.30
C LYS A 169 12.19 30.05 3.97
N ILE A 170 11.78 29.74 5.20
CA ILE A 170 11.07 30.65 6.08
C ILE A 170 12.12 31.31 6.97
N GLU A 171 12.45 32.57 6.68
CA GLU A 171 13.44 33.32 7.44
C GLU A 171 12.95 33.57 8.86
N PHE A 172 13.89 33.56 9.81
CA PHE A 172 13.68 34.09 11.14
C PHE A 172 13.72 35.62 11.10
N ASP A 173 13.07 36.28 12.06
CA ASP A 173 13.29 37.69 12.35
C ASP A 173 14.58 37.94 13.16
N LEU A 174 15.37 36.89 13.40
CA LEU A 174 16.65 36.90 14.09
C LEU A 174 17.79 36.64 13.10
N GLU A 175 18.63 37.66 12.87
CA GLU A 175 19.75 37.59 11.91
C GLU A 175 20.71 36.43 12.19
N MET A 176 21.05 36.20 13.47
CA MET A 176 21.95 35.11 13.87
C MET A 176 21.36 33.73 13.56
N PHE A 177 20.05 33.57 13.65
CA PHE A 177 19.40 32.30 13.30
C PHE A 177 19.46 32.07 11.78
N ASN A 178 19.19 33.10 10.98
CA ASN A 178 19.32 33.01 9.52
C ASN A 178 20.76 32.69 9.10
N LYS A 179 21.75 33.24 9.80
CA LYS A 179 23.17 32.92 9.55
C LYS A 179 23.50 31.46 9.82
N ILE A 180 22.99 30.89 10.92
CA ILE A 180 23.23 29.48 11.29
C ILE A 180 22.46 28.52 10.37
N THR A 181 21.23 28.86 10.01
CA THR A 181 20.32 28.01 9.22
C THR A 181 20.43 28.24 7.71
N ALA A 182 21.34 29.12 7.28
CA ALA A 182 21.53 29.54 5.90
C ALA A 182 20.22 30.01 5.26
N GLY A 183 19.55 30.98 5.88
CA GLY A 183 18.33 31.62 5.39
C GLY A 183 17.03 31.10 6.00
N GLY A 184 17.07 30.41 7.14
CA GLY A 184 15.87 30.05 7.90
C GLY A 184 15.45 28.59 7.79
N VAL A 185 14.19 28.33 8.10
CA VAL A 185 13.59 26.99 8.14
C VAL A 185 13.27 26.50 6.73
N SER A 186 13.73 25.30 6.38
CA SER A 186 13.48 24.70 5.07
C SER A 186 12.12 23.99 5.03
N ASN A 187 11.46 23.99 3.87
CA ASN A 187 10.19 23.27 3.71
C ASN A 187 10.38 21.76 3.89
N LYS A 188 9.32 21.05 4.30
CA LYS A 188 9.35 19.59 4.56
C LYS A 188 10.36 19.15 5.64
N THR A 189 10.69 20.04 6.58
CA THR A 189 11.53 19.71 7.73
C THR A 189 10.75 19.76 9.04
N LEU A 190 11.06 18.85 9.97
CA LEU A 190 10.56 18.90 11.34
C LEU A 190 11.61 19.60 12.20
N ASN A 191 11.26 20.78 12.74
CA ASN A 191 12.16 21.58 13.58
C ASN A 191 11.73 21.45 15.04
N ILE A 192 12.67 21.20 15.94
CA ILE A 192 12.40 20.94 17.35
C ILE A 192 13.12 21.98 18.22
N ALA A 193 12.35 22.77 18.99
CA ALA A 193 12.88 23.71 19.97
C ALA A 193 12.97 23.06 21.36
N LEU A 194 14.19 22.79 21.84
CA LEU A 194 14.46 22.04 23.07
C LEU A 194 15.10 22.95 24.13
N ALA A 195 14.47 23.05 25.30
CA ALA A 195 14.98 23.84 26.44
C ALA A 195 14.37 23.39 27.78
N GLY A 196 14.91 23.88 28.91
CA GLY A 196 14.41 23.59 30.27
C GLY A 196 13.00 24.13 30.58
N THR A 197 12.42 23.76 31.72
CA THR A 197 11.12 24.32 32.16
C THR A 197 11.26 25.79 32.57
N GLY A 198 10.26 26.62 32.26
CA GLY A 198 10.25 28.05 32.63
C GLY A 198 11.20 28.97 31.84
N VAL A 199 11.94 28.46 30.85
CA VAL A 199 12.96 29.25 30.12
C VAL A 199 12.44 29.97 28.86
N GLY A 200 11.12 29.99 28.65
CA GLY A 200 10.51 30.74 27.54
C GLY A 200 10.33 29.97 26.22
N LYS A 201 10.29 28.63 26.23
CA LYS A 201 10.02 27.81 25.02
C LYS A 201 8.76 28.26 24.26
N SER A 202 7.65 28.41 24.96
CA SER A 202 6.39 28.83 24.35
C SER A 202 6.46 30.26 23.81
N LEU A 203 7.16 31.16 24.51
CA LEU A 203 7.38 32.52 24.06
C LEU A 203 8.19 32.56 22.75
N PHE A 204 9.25 31.75 22.65
CA PHE A 204 10.04 31.61 21.43
C PHE A 204 9.17 31.11 20.26
N MET A 205 8.38 30.05 20.47
CA MET A 205 7.51 29.50 19.43
C MET A 205 6.44 30.51 18.99
N CYS A 206 5.78 31.21 19.93
CA CYS A 206 4.79 32.22 19.60
C CYS A 206 5.39 33.44 18.90
N HIS A 207 6.59 33.87 19.30
CA HIS A 207 7.30 34.97 18.66
C HIS A 207 7.65 34.63 17.20
N TYR A 208 8.20 33.44 16.97
CA TYR A 208 8.49 32.98 15.62
C TYR A 208 7.21 32.84 14.78
N ALA A 209 6.13 32.26 15.34
CA ALA A 209 4.84 32.17 14.67
C ALA A 209 4.31 33.56 14.24
N ALA A 210 4.40 34.56 15.12
CA ALA A 210 4.00 35.93 14.79
C ALA A 210 4.86 36.54 13.68
N SER A 211 6.18 36.31 13.69
CA SER A 211 7.08 36.73 12.61
C SER A 211 6.69 36.11 11.27
N VAL A 212 6.37 34.81 11.25
CA VAL A 212 5.95 34.11 10.03
C VAL A 212 4.59 34.61 9.52
N LEU A 213 3.65 34.96 10.41
CA LEU A 213 2.39 35.62 10.04
C LEU A 213 2.64 37.00 9.39
N LEU A 214 3.58 37.79 9.92
CA LEU A 214 3.95 39.09 9.34
C LEU A 214 4.61 38.97 7.96
N GLN A 215 5.22 37.83 7.65
CA GLN A 215 5.70 37.49 6.31
C GLN A 215 4.57 37.12 5.34
N GLY A 216 3.30 37.15 5.77
CA GLY A 216 2.13 36.82 4.96
C GLY A 216 1.92 35.31 4.76
N LYS A 217 2.54 34.48 5.61
CA LYS A 217 2.37 33.02 5.57
C LYS A 217 1.33 32.57 6.59
N ASN A 218 0.70 31.44 6.28
CA ASN A 218 -0.23 30.72 7.13
C ASN A 218 0.55 29.86 8.14
N VAL A 219 0.21 30.01 9.42
CA VAL A 219 0.87 29.37 10.58
C VAL A 219 -0.15 28.59 11.39
#